data_AF-A0A521FVQ6-F1
#
_entry.id   AF-A0A521FVQ6-F1
#
_cell.length_a   1.000
_cell.length_b   1.000
_cell.length_c   1.000
_cell.angle_alpha   90.00
_cell.angle_beta   90.00
_cell.angle_gamma   90.00
#
_symmetry.space_group_name_H-M   'P 1'
#
loop_
_entity.id
_entity.type
_entity.pdbx_description
1 polymer ?
#
loop_
_entity_poly.entity_id
_entity_poly.type
_entity_poly.pdbx_seq_one_letter_code
_entity_poly.pdbx_strand_id
1 'polypeptide(L)' 'MPYVVGLPSAETFEAAERGEVVLAGCVLSEPMPDWACPRCGTPLG' A
#
# COMPACT_ATOMS: atom_id res chain seq x y z
N MET A 1 -14.08 -2.47 -13.81
CA MET A 1 -13.19 -1.34 -13.46
C MET A 1 -11.79 -1.92 -13.25
N PRO A 2 -10.73 -1.33 -13.84
CA PRO A 2 -9.38 -1.84 -13.71
C PRO A 2 -8.84 -1.68 -12.28
N TYR A 3 -7.97 -2.62 -11.88
CA TYR A 3 -7.29 -2.58 -10.58
C TYR A 3 -5.84 -2.12 -10.76
N VAL A 4 -5.39 -1.23 -9.89
CA VAL A 4 -3.98 -0.79 -9.80
C VAL A 4 -3.40 -1.27 -8.48
N VAL A 5 -2.26 -1.96 -8.51
CA VAL A 5 -1.60 -2.54 -7.33
C VAL A 5 -0.20 -1.96 -7.12
N GLY A 6 0.21 -1.84 -5.85
CA GLY A 6 1.51 -1.27 -5.46
C GLY A 6 1.38 0.09 -4.77
N LEU A 7 2.43 0.91 -4.81
CA LEU A 7 2.39 2.29 -4.34
C LEU A 7 1.76 3.18 -5.44
N PRO A 8 0.57 3.76 -5.23
CA PRO A 8 -0.07 4.58 -6.26
C PRO A 8 0.65 5.91 -6.47
N SER A 9 0.68 6.39 -7.71
CA SER A 9 1.07 7.78 -8.02
C SER A 9 -0.05 8.75 -7.65
N ALA A 10 0.24 10.05 -7.58
CA ALA A 10 -0.76 11.09 -7.37
C ALA A 10 -1.90 11.03 -8.42
N GLU A 11 -1.55 10.90 -9.70
CA GLU A 11 -2.53 10.74 -10.79
C GLU A 11 -3.43 9.52 -10.59
N THR A 12 -2.88 8.45 -10.03
CA THR A 12 -3.64 7.22 -9.76
C THR A 12 -4.65 7.42 -8.63
N PHE A 13 -4.31 8.22 -7.60
CA PHE A 13 -5.26 8.61 -6.55
C PHE A 13 -6.43 9.41 -7.11
N GLU A 14 -6.16 10.43 -7.93
CA GLU A 14 -7.21 11.26 -8.53
C GLU A 14 -8.14 10.44 -9.44
N ALA A 15 -7.59 9.51 -10.23
CA ALA A 15 -8.38 8.60 -11.06
C ALA A 15 -9.29 7.68 -10.21
N ALA A 16 -8.82 7.27 -9.02
CA ALA A 16 -9.63 6.49 -8.10
C ALA A 16 -10.78 7.32 -7.50
N GLU A 17 -10.54 8.59 -7.15
CA GLU A 17 -11.57 9.51 -6.68
C GLU A 17 -12.68 9.75 -7.73
N ARG A 18 -12.31 9.76 -9.02
CA ARG A 18 -13.25 9.84 -10.14
C ARG A 18 -13.94 8.51 -10.47
N GLY A 19 -13.57 7.41 -9.81
CA GLY A 19 -14.12 6.07 -10.07
C GLY A 19 -13.68 5.45 -11.39
N GLU A 20 -12.54 5.88 -11.94
CA GLU A 20 -11.98 5.35 -13.19
C GLU A 20 -11.18 4.06 -12.95
N VAL A 21 -10.55 3.94 -11.78
CA VAL A 21 -9.75 2.79 -11.35
C VAL A 21 -10.06 2.42 -9.90
N VAL A 22 -9.76 1.18 -9.51
CA VAL A 22 -9.75 0.75 -8.11
C VAL A 22 -8.31 0.56 -7.66
N LEU A 23 -7.89 1.28 -6.62
CA LEU A 23 -6.62 1.01 -5.94
C LEU A 23 -6.76 -0.25 -5.10
N ALA A 24 -5.92 -1.23 -5.36
CA ALA A 24 -5.85 -2.50 -4.63
C ALA A 24 -4.46 -2.68 -4.03
N GLY A 25 -4.37 -3.35 -2.89
CA GLY A 25 -3.11 -3.59 -2.20
C GLY A 25 -3.28 -3.61 -0.70
N CYS A 26 -2.16 -3.73 0.01
CA CYS A 26 -2.16 -3.66 1.45
C CYS A 26 -2.38 -2.21 1.89
N VAL A 27 -3.51 -1.94 2.53
CA VAL A 27 -3.70 -0.72 3.32
C VAL A 27 -3.21 -1.05 4.72
N LEU A 28 -2.06 -0.51 5.10
CA LEU A 28 -1.57 -0.63 6.47
C LEU A 28 -2.28 0.43 7.32
N SER A 29 -2.99 -0.02 8.34
CA SER A 29 -3.61 0.84 9.34
C SER A 29 -2.71 0.89 10.57
N GLU A 30 -2.76 2.00 11.32
CA GLU A 30 -1.99 2.11 12.56
C GLU A 30 -2.56 1.17 13.64
N PRO A 31 -1.70 0.52 14.46
CA PRO A 31 -0.24 0.60 14.42
C PRO A 31 0.35 -0.20 13.25
N MET A 32 1.36 0.39 12.61
CA MET A 32 2.11 -0.26 11.54
C MET A 32 2.78 -1.55 12.07
N PRO A 33 2.87 -2.62 11.26
CA PRO A 33 3.58 -3.82 11.67
C PRO A 33 5.07 -3.53 11.87
N ASP A 34 5.66 -4.11 12.91
CA ASP A 34 7.10 -4.13 13.11
C ASP A 34 7.75 -5.01 12.03
N TRP A 35 8.47 -4.37 11.10
CA TRP A 35 9.27 -5.08 10.12
C TRP A 35 10.54 -5.56 10.79
N ALA A 36 10.86 -6.84 10.69
CA ALA A 36 12.07 -7.42 11.28
C ALA A 36 12.65 -8.52 10.40
N CYS A 37 13.96 -8.75 10.53
CA CYS A 37 14.61 -9.90 9.89
C CYS A 37 13.99 -11.21 10.41
N PRO A 38 13.43 -12.08 9.56
CA PRO A 38 12.75 -13.30 10.02
C PRO A 38 13.70 -14.32 10.64
N ARG A 39 15.02 -14.14 10.47
CA ARG A 39 16.05 -15.03 11.04
C ARG A 39 16.51 -14.60 12.43
N CYS A 40 16.69 -13.30 12.66
CA CYS A 40 17.31 -12.78 13.90
C CYS A 40 16.44 -11.78 14.67
N GLY A 41 15.28 -11.40 14.14
CA GLY A 41 14.36 -10.48 14.79
C GLY A 41 14.83 -9.02 14.85
N THR A 42 15.95 -8.68 14.21
CA THR A 42 16.43 -7.29 14.15
C THR A 42 15.40 -6.42 13.43
N PRO A 43 14.91 -5.33 14.05
CA PRO A 43 13.98 -4.41 13.40
C PRO A 43 14.57 -3.78 12.13
N LEU A 44 13.75 -3.66 11.09
CA LEU A 44 14.01 -2.91 9.87
C LEU A 44 13.35 -1.53 10.05
N GLY A 45 14.04 -0.65 10.78
CA GLY A 45 13.60 0.72 11.09
C GLY A 45 14.77 1.69 11.03
#